data_AF-T1HB17-F1
#
_entry.id   AF-T1HB17-F1
#
_cell.length_a   1.000
_cell.length_b   1.000
_cell.length_c   1.000
_cell.angle_alpha   90.00
_cell.angle_beta   90.00
_cell.angle_gamma   90.00
#
_symmetry.space_group_name_H-M   'P 1'
#
loop_
_entity.id
_entity.type
_entity.pdbx_description
1 polymer ?
#
loop_
_entity_poly.entity_id
_entity_poly.type
_entity_poly.pdbx_seq_one_letter_code
_entity_poly.pdbx_strand_id
1 'polypeptide(L)'
;MAESNNVNDVSYFEGVEKLLEIWFKKRQEGDLRNIPRQSLESLLKIVHCEVISFSRNDKVDAYVLSESSMFVSERRFILKTCGTTTPLQCLKPLLCLVEQHAGFCEIDPNIKMPRFGVDPICKCHCEKFFVALSNDRKELFYSRKNFKRPDLQKNPHRSFKQEVAYLDTLFTDGVGYCLGDPDGDCWYLYTLQGPRYITGNKYDKRNQCEGDQTLEILMTDLDPKVMNIFTKKHSASAPEATKESGIDKILPQMFVDDFLFEPCGYSMNGISKDGSYMTIHVTPEPDFSYVSFETNIPQVSYKDVIQQVLDIFHPGKFVLTLFTNKESVASESSGIVKDGNKYKNFGDLQCHEVQYCPLRNYDLSFAFYSKFPS
;
A
#
# COMPACT_ATOMS: atom_id res chain seq x y z
N MET A 1 -32.51 -41.74 -9.35
CA MET A 1 -31.22 -41.16 -9.75
C MET A 1 -31.27 -39.69 -9.40
N ALA A 2 -30.76 -39.34 -8.23
CA ALA A 2 -30.57 -37.95 -7.82
C ALA A 2 -29.08 -37.68 -8.01
N GLU A 3 -28.73 -36.91 -9.03
CA GLU A 3 -27.36 -36.47 -9.25
C GLU A 3 -27.03 -35.38 -8.22
N SER A 4 -26.02 -35.70 -7.42
CA SER A 4 -25.37 -34.84 -6.45
C SER A 4 -24.58 -33.75 -7.16
N ASN A 5 -25.14 -32.55 -7.27
CA ASN A 5 -24.35 -31.34 -7.52
C ASN A 5 -24.00 -30.69 -6.18
N ASN A 6 -22.91 -31.16 -5.57
CA ASN A 6 -22.25 -30.45 -4.47
C ASN A 6 -20.83 -30.11 -4.96
N VAL A 7 -20.75 -29.14 -5.86
CA VAL A 7 -19.48 -28.49 -6.21
C VAL A 7 -19.36 -27.33 -5.23
N ASN A 8 -18.34 -27.35 -4.38
CA ASN A 8 -17.97 -26.25 -3.51
C ASN A 8 -17.74 -25.00 -4.38
N ASP A 9 -18.73 -24.12 -4.44
CA ASP A 9 -18.66 -22.87 -5.20
C ASP A 9 -17.79 -21.89 -4.39
N VAL A 10 -16.47 -21.90 -4.65
CA VAL A 10 -15.56 -20.93 -4.04
C VAL A 10 -15.88 -19.58 -4.67
N SER A 11 -16.51 -18.70 -3.89
CA SER A 11 -16.76 -17.33 -4.32
C SER A 11 -15.44 -16.63 -4.61
N TYR A 12 -15.29 -16.10 -5.82
CA TYR A 12 -14.11 -15.35 -6.24
C TYR A 12 -13.74 -14.25 -5.25
N PHE A 13 -12.45 -14.13 -4.93
CA PHE A 13 -11.88 -13.04 -4.14
C PHE A 13 -10.80 -12.31 -4.94
N GLU A 14 -10.84 -10.97 -4.92
CA GLU A 14 -9.80 -10.16 -5.56
C GLU A 14 -8.65 -9.92 -4.58
N GLY A 15 -7.59 -10.74 -4.67
CA GLY A 15 -6.39 -10.57 -3.86
C GLY A 15 -5.60 -9.29 -4.18
N VAL A 16 -5.71 -8.76 -5.41
CA VAL A 16 -5.00 -7.55 -5.84
C VAL A 16 -5.40 -6.35 -4.99
N GLU A 17 -4.40 -5.73 -4.38
CA GLU A 17 -4.59 -4.65 -3.41
C GLU A 17 -4.65 -3.28 -4.06
N LYS A 18 -5.31 -2.38 -3.33
CA LYS A 18 -5.35 -0.93 -3.55
C LYS A 18 -4.56 -0.28 -2.42
N LEU A 19 -3.49 0.43 -2.76
CA LEU A 19 -2.60 1.09 -1.80
C LEU A 19 -2.83 2.59 -1.84
N LEU A 20 -3.16 3.17 -0.68
CA LEU A 20 -3.24 4.61 -0.48
C LEU A 20 -2.19 5.04 0.54
N GLU A 21 -1.25 5.87 0.11
CA GLU A 21 -0.21 6.45 0.96
C GLU A 21 -0.27 7.97 0.91
N ILE A 22 -0.23 8.61 2.08
CA ILE A 22 -0.28 10.07 2.22
C ILE A 22 0.79 10.52 3.21
N TRP A 23 1.62 11.46 2.77
CA TRP A 23 2.59 12.16 3.60
C TRP A 23 2.15 13.58 3.91
N PHE A 24 2.25 13.92 5.19
CA PHE A 24 2.01 15.26 5.70
C PHE A 24 3.33 15.97 5.99
N LYS A 25 3.38 17.26 5.67
CA LYS A 25 4.55 18.09 5.93
C LYS A 25 4.83 18.15 7.43
N LYS A 26 6.12 18.01 7.81
CA LYS A 26 6.56 18.11 9.20
C LYS A 26 6.16 19.44 9.83
N ARG A 27 5.55 19.37 11.01
CA ARG A 27 5.15 20.50 11.84
C ARG A 27 5.51 20.20 13.29
N GLN A 28 5.72 21.24 14.10
CA GLN A 28 6.25 21.09 15.46
C GLN A 28 5.30 20.30 16.39
N GLU A 29 3.99 20.39 16.14
CA GLU A 29 2.93 19.71 16.92
C GLU A 29 2.17 18.66 16.09
N GLY A 30 2.67 18.31 14.90
CA GLY A 30 1.98 17.43 13.97
C GLY A 30 2.24 15.96 14.25
N ASP A 31 1.20 15.18 14.56
CA ASP A 31 1.29 13.73 14.71
C ASP A 31 -0.05 13.04 14.37
N LEU A 32 -0.07 12.21 13.32
CA LEU A 32 -1.29 11.51 12.90
C LEU A 32 -1.79 10.50 13.94
N ARG A 33 -0.91 10.02 14.81
CA ARG A 33 -1.26 9.06 15.88
C ARG A 33 -2.07 9.71 17.00
N ASN A 34 -2.22 11.03 16.99
CA ASN A 34 -3.15 11.73 17.86
C ASN A 34 -4.61 11.56 17.43
N ILE A 35 -4.88 11.05 16.22
CA ILE A 35 -6.25 10.70 15.80
C ILE A 35 -6.77 9.57 16.70
N PRO A 36 -7.94 9.74 17.37
CA PRO A 36 -8.47 8.70 18.24
C PRO A 36 -8.72 7.39 17.50
N ARG A 37 -8.38 6.27 18.14
CA ARG A 37 -8.57 4.93 17.58
C ARG A 37 -10.01 4.68 17.11
N GLN A 38 -11.02 5.13 17.86
CA GLN A 38 -12.43 4.96 17.47
C GLN A 38 -12.77 5.73 16.18
N SER A 39 -12.10 6.87 15.94
CA SER A 39 -12.25 7.64 14.71
C SER A 39 -11.61 6.89 13.52
N LEU A 40 -10.45 6.27 13.72
CA LEU A 40 -9.81 5.40 12.71
C LEU A 40 -10.67 4.16 12.41
N GLU A 41 -11.23 3.50 13.42
CA GLU A 41 -12.13 2.36 13.22
C GLU A 41 -13.43 2.79 12.48
N SER A 42 -13.94 3.99 12.77
CA SER A 42 -15.08 4.54 12.03
C SER A 42 -14.73 4.85 10.57
N LEU A 43 -13.50 5.31 10.31
CA LEU A 43 -12.96 5.50 8.96
C LEU A 43 -12.88 4.16 8.21
N LEU A 44 -12.38 3.11 8.85
CA LEU A 44 -12.25 1.77 8.26
C LEU A 44 -13.61 1.15 7.89
N LYS A 45 -14.66 1.41 8.68
CA LYS A 45 -16.03 0.99 8.34
C LYS A 45 -16.53 1.57 7.01
N ILE A 46 -16.11 2.78 6.64
CA ILE A 46 -16.49 3.42 5.36
C ILE A 46 -15.96 2.61 4.18
N VAL A 47 -14.76 2.02 4.33
CA VAL A 47 -14.09 1.25 3.27
C VAL A 47 -14.33 -0.26 3.38
N HIS A 48 -15.21 -0.67 4.29
CA HIS A 48 -15.57 -2.06 4.59
C HIS A 48 -14.43 -2.91 5.18
N CYS A 49 -13.61 -2.31 6.05
CA CYS A 49 -12.57 -3.01 6.79
C CYS A 49 -12.83 -2.98 8.29
N GLU A 50 -12.40 -4.02 8.99
CA GLU A 50 -12.39 -4.09 10.46
C GLU A 50 -10.97 -4.34 10.97
N VAL A 51 -10.67 -3.85 12.18
CA VAL A 51 -9.37 -4.10 12.83
C VAL A 51 -9.41 -5.49 13.47
N ILE A 52 -8.48 -6.36 13.06
CA ILE A 52 -8.30 -7.70 13.63
C ILE A 52 -7.30 -7.64 14.78
N SER A 53 -6.13 -7.07 14.52
CA SER A 53 -5.03 -6.96 15.49
C SER A 53 -4.37 -5.60 15.39
N PHE A 54 -3.65 -5.23 16.45
CA PHE A 54 -3.00 -3.95 16.59
C PHE A 54 -1.67 -4.10 17.31
N SER A 55 -0.63 -3.56 16.71
CA SER A 55 0.70 -3.44 17.31
C SER A 55 1.20 -2.00 17.20
N ARG A 56 2.06 -1.59 18.14
CA ARG A 56 2.62 -0.23 18.16
C ARG A 56 4.03 -0.18 18.71
N ASN A 57 4.75 0.86 18.30
CA ASN A 57 5.97 1.31 18.95
C ASN A 57 6.02 2.85 18.98
N ASP A 58 7.18 3.42 19.31
CA ASP A 58 7.37 4.88 19.43
C ASP A 58 7.28 5.63 18.08
N LYS A 59 7.24 4.92 16.95
CA LYS A 59 7.30 5.47 15.59
C LYS A 59 6.07 5.17 14.74
N VAL A 60 5.47 4.00 14.92
CA VAL A 60 4.37 3.52 14.07
C VAL A 60 3.32 2.75 14.87
N ASP A 61 2.06 3.01 14.53
CA ASP A 61 0.89 2.23 14.90
C ASP A 61 0.50 1.37 13.68
N ALA A 62 0.45 0.04 13.84
CA ALA A 62 0.19 -0.92 12.77
C ALA A 62 -1.07 -1.74 13.08
N TYR A 63 -1.93 -1.89 12.08
CA TYR A 63 -3.24 -2.54 12.21
C TYR A 63 -3.35 -3.64 11.16
N VAL A 64 -3.52 -4.88 11.61
CA VAL A 64 -3.93 -5.98 10.73
C VAL A 64 -5.44 -5.84 10.53
N LEU A 65 -5.88 -5.79 9.28
CA LEU A 65 -7.29 -5.60 8.92
C LEU A 65 -7.91 -6.89 8.39
N SER A 66 -9.25 -6.93 8.38
CA SER A 66 -10.01 -7.99 7.73
C SER A 66 -9.69 -8.15 6.24
N GLU A 67 -9.26 -7.08 5.58
CA GLU A 67 -9.04 -6.99 4.14
C GLU A 67 -7.71 -6.29 3.82
N SER A 68 -6.61 -6.63 4.53
CA SER A 68 -5.21 -6.14 4.37
C SER A 68 -4.65 -5.38 5.61
N SER A 69 -4.07 -4.19 5.48
CA SER A 69 -3.30 -3.51 6.54
C SER A 69 -3.42 -1.98 6.55
N MET A 70 -3.23 -1.37 7.72
CA MET A 70 -3.10 0.08 7.88
C MET A 70 -1.93 0.43 8.80
N PHE A 71 -1.14 1.44 8.41
CA PHE A 71 -0.03 1.97 9.20
C PHE A 71 -0.19 3.48 9.40
N VAL A 72 -0.01 3.94 10.64
CA VAL A 72 -0.07 5.35 11.02
C VAL A 72 1.22 5.72 11.76
N SER A 73 2.04 6.57 11.15
CA SER A 73 3.21 7.17 11.79
C SER A 73 2.97 8.65 12.08
N GLU A 74 3.98 9.35 12.61
CA GLU A 74 3.89 10.80 12.87
C GLU A 74 3.32 11.57 11.66
N ARG A 75 3.77 11.24 10.45
CA ARG A 75 3.49 12.03 9.23
C ARG A 75 3.04 11.20 8.03
N ARG A 76 2.99 9.87 8.14
CA ARG A 76 2.61 8.97 7.05
C ARG A 76 1.38 8.16 7.44
N PHE A 77 0.40 8.18 6.57
CA PHE A 77 -0.75 7.28 6.61
C PHE A 77 -0.66 6.32 5.43
N ILE A 78 -0.70 5.02 5.69
CA ILE A 78 -0.79 3.97 4.68
C ILE A 78 -2.06 3.17 4.96
N LEU A 79 -2.90 3.01 3.94
CA LEU A 79 -4.04 2.10 3.95
C LEU A 79 -3.97 1.23 2.71
N LYS A 80 -3.79 -0.07 2.94
CA LYS A 80 -3.81 -1.10 1.92
C LYS A 80 -5.06 -1.94 2.10
N THR A 81 -5.77 -2.19 1.00
CA THR A 81 -7.04 -2.92 1.03
C THR A 81 -7.22 -3.84 -0.18
N CYS A 82 -7.78 -5.04 0.02
CA CYS A 82 -8.08 -6.00 -1.05
C CYS A 82 -9.60 -6.22 -1.23
N GLY A 83 -9.99 -7.20 -2.04
CA GLY A 83 -11.40 -7.51 -2.31
C GLY A 83 -12.14 -6.39 -3.04
N THR A 84 -13.35 -6.07 -2.57
CA THR A 84 -14.23 -5.03 -3.15
C THR A 84 -14.31 -3.75 -2.31
N THR A 85 -13.32 -3.54 -1.45
CA THR A 85 -13.14 -2.35 -0.61
C THR A 85 -12.93 -1.08 -1.44
N THR A 86 -13.20 0.07 -0.83
CA THR A 86 -13.28 1.38 -1.51
C THR A 86 -12.37 2.45 -0.87
N PRO A 87 -11.04 2.24 -0.79
CA PRO A 87 -10.12 3.09 -0.01
C PRO A 87 -10.17 4.58 -0.39
N LEU A 88 -10.44 4.91 -1.66
CA LEU A 88 -10.54 6.32 -2.08
C LEU A 88 -11.71 7.08 -1.42
N GLN A 89 -12.71 6.38 -0.89
CA GLN A 89 -13.83 6.99 -0.16
C GLN A 89 -13.43 7.48 1.24
N CYS A 90 -12.32 6.98 1.82
CA CYS A 90 -11.85 7.44 3.12
C CYS A 90 -11.06 8.75 3.05
N LEU A 91 -10.67 9.22 1.86
CA LEU A 91 -9.82 10.41 1.72
C LEU A 91 -10.42 11.66 2.37
N LYS A 92 -11.70 11.95 2.11
CA LYS A 92 -12.34 13.14 2.68
C LYS A 92 -12.46 13.05 4.21
N PRO A 93 -13.03 11.96 4.78
CA PRO A 93 -13.12 11.83 6.23
C PRO A 93 -11.75 11.80 6.92
N LEU A 94 -10.74 11.13 6.34
CA LEU A 94 -9.38 11.12 6.87
C LEU A 94 -8.82 12.53 7.00
N LEU A 95 -8.95 13.35 5.96
CA LEU A 95 -8.45 14.73 5.98
C LEU A 95 -9.15 15.59 7.04
N CYS A 96 -10.44 15.36 7.31
CA CYS A 96 -11.13 16.00 8.43
C CYS A 96 -10.57 15.55 9.80
N LEU A 97 -10.27 14.25 9.97
CA LEU A 97 -9.66 13.76 11.21
C LEU A 97 -8.27 14.35 11.45
N VAL A 98 -7.48 14.48 10.37
CA VAL A 98 -6.15 15.09 10.44
C VAL A 98 -6.23 16.56 10.87
N GLU A 99 -7.21 17.31 10.37
CA GLU A 99 -7.46 18.69 10.80
C GLU A 99 -7.80 18.77 12.29
N GLN A 100 -8.70 17.91 12.75
CA GLN A 100 -9.26 17.97 14.09
C GLN A 100 -8.28 17.51 15.16
N HIS A 101 -7.40 16.55 14.84
CA HIS A 101 -6.64 15.82 15.86
C HIS A 101 -5.13 15.84 15.65
N ALA A 102 -4.64 16.00 14.42
CA ALA A 102 -3.25 15.68 14.11
C ALA A 102 -2.34 16.91 13.95
N GLY A 103 -2.84 18.13 14.10
CA GLY A 103 -1.99 19.34 14.11
C GLY A 103 -1.37 19.71 12.75
N PHE A 104 -1.86 19.15 11.64
CA PHE A 104 -1.29 19.37 10.30
C PHE A 104 -1.90 20.53 9.50
N CYS A 105 -2.83 21.29 10.05
CA CYS A 105 -3.51 22.40 9.35
C CYS A 105 -3.16 23.76 9.96
N GLU A 106 -2.88 24.77 9.13
CA GLU A 106 -2.94 26.18 9.56
C GLU A 106 -4.41 26.62 9.53
N ILE A 107 -5.01 26.81 10.70
CA ILE A 107 -6.29 27.53 10.78
C ILE A 107 -5.95 28.99 10.52
N ASP A 108 -6.40 29.57 9.40
CA ASP A 108 -6.34 31.02 9.22
C ASP A 108 -7.13 31.67 10.39
N PRO A 109 -6.48 32.46 11.25
CA PRO A 109 -7.13 33.07 12.41
C PRO A 109 -8.29 34.02 12.05
N ASN A 110 -8.41 34.43 10.79
CA ASN A 110 -9.50 35.25 10.29
C ASN A 110 -10.74 34.42 9.87
N ILE A 111 -10.62 33.09 9.77
CA ILE A 111 -11.74 32.19 9.53
C ILE A 111 -12.38 31.89 10.89
N LYS A 112 -13.50 32.55 11.19
CA LYS A 112 -14.32 32.24 12.39
C LYS A 112 -14.87 30.81 12.28
N MET A 113 -14.26 29.89 13.00
CA MET A 113 -14.79 28.54 13.23
C MET A 113 -16.16 28.64 13.94
N PRO A 114 -17.26 28.09 13.38
CA PRO A 114 -18.50 27.97 14.11
C PRO A 114 -18.32 27.01 15.28
N ARG A 115 -18.85 27.36 16.46
CA ARG A 115 -18.89 26.47 17.63
C ARG A 115 -19.80 25.28 17.28
N PHE A 116 -19.25 24.08 17.18
CA PHE A 116 -20.02 22.90 16.82
C PHE A 116 -20.78 22.30 17.99
N GLY A 117 -22.05 22.00 17.74
CA GLY A 117 -22.74 20.85 18.31
C GLY A 117 -22.61 19.65 17.35
N VAL A 118 -22.41 18.48 17.94
CA VAL A 118 -22.44 17.12 17.39
C VAL A 118 -23.34 16.91 16.14
N ASP A 119 -22.71 16.63 14.99
CA ASP A 119 -23.30 15.86 13.88
C ASP A 119 -22.18 14.97 13.27
N PRO A 120 -22.34 13.64 13.10
CA PRO A 120 -21.21 12.71 12.91
C PRO A 120 -20.58 12.71 11.52
N ILE A 121 -21.13 13.44 10.55
CA ILE A 121 -20.64 13.43 9.16
C ILE A 121 -20.74 14.88 8.65
N CYS A 122 -19.75 15.69 9.00
CA CYS A 122 -19.76 17.13 8.74
C CYS A 122 -19.93 17.43 7.22
N LYS A 123 -21.09 18.00 6.87
CA LYS A 123 -21.45 18.48 5.53
C LYS A 123 -21.12 19.95 5.27
N CYS A 124 -20.43 20.66 6.16
CA CYS A 124 -20.17 22.09 5.98
C CYS A 124 -18.67 22.42 6.02
N HIS A 125 -18.19 23.13 4.99
CA HIS A 125 -16.82 23.68 4.77
C HIS A 125 -15.79 22.85 4.00
N CYS A 126 -16.07 21.61 3.60
CA CYS A 126 -15.14 20.76 2.85
C CYS A 126 -14.52 21.43 1.61
N GLU A 127 -15.27 22.11 0.73
CA GLU A 127 -14.72 22.59 -0.56
C GLU A 127 -13.60 23.63 -0.42
N LYS A 128 -13.74 24.64 0.45
CA LYS A 128 -12.67 25.63 0.68
C LYS A 128 -11.49 25.02 1.43
N PHE A 129 -11.77 24.03 2.28
CA PHE A 129 -10.77 23.30 3.04
C PHE A 129 -9.93 22.38 2.15
N PHE A 130 -10.53 21.70 1.16
CA PHE A 130 -9.80 20.90 0.16
C PHE A 130 -8.82 21.76 -0.64
N VAL A 131 -9.22 22.98 -1.03
CA VAL A 131 -8.35 23.93 -1.74
C VAL A 131 -7.21 24.45 -0.85
N ALA A 132 -7.45 24.69 0.43
CA ALA A 132 -6.38 25.07 1.37
C ALA A 132 -5.41 23.90 1.63
N LEU A 133 -5.95 22.68 1.73
CA LEU A 133 -5.19 21.45 1.92
C LEU A 133 -4.42 20.98 0.68
N SER A 134 -4.85 21.33 -0.53
CA SER A 134 -4.10 21.10 -1.77
C SER A 134 -2.93 22.07 -1.93
N ASN A 135 -2.99 23.23 -1.27
CA ASN A 135 -1.90 24.21 -1.25
C ASN A 135 -0.82 23.85 -0.22
N ASP A 136 -1.16 23.05 0.80
CA ASP A 136 -0.19 22.56 1.76
C ASP A 136 0.54 21.34 1.18
N ARG A 137 1.87 21.43 1.07
CA ARG A 137 2.73 20.47 0.35
C ARG A 137 2.62 19.05 0.94
N LYS A 138 1.67 18.26 0.44
CA LYS A 138 1.49 16.83 0.74
C LYS A 138 2.00 15.98 -0.42
N GLU A 139 2.43 14.78 -0.11
CA GLU A 139 2.67 13.74 -1.10
C GLU A 139 1.53 12.73 -0.98
N LEU A 140 0.98 12.32 -2.11
CA LEU A 140 -0.08 11.32 -2.18
C LEU A 140 0.29 10.33 -3.27
N PHE A 141 0.17 9.06 -2.94
CA PHE A 141 0.36 7.94 -3.85
C PHE A 141 -0.87 7.05 -3.72
N TYR A 142 -1.59 6.89 -4.82
CA TYR A 142 -2.60 5.85 -4.94
C TYR A 142 -2.15 4.89 -6.03
N SER A 143 -1.94 3.63 -5.68
CA SER A 143 -1.43 2.63 -6.62
C SER A 143 -2.13 1.30 -6.50
N ARG A 144 -2.04 0.51 -7.57
CA ARG A 144 -2.46 -0.89 -7.61
C ARG A 144 -1.97 -1.58 -8.87
N LYS A 145 -1.85 -2.90 -8.81
CA LYS A 145 -1.78 -3.74 -10.01
C LYS A 145 -3.14 -3.78 -10.74
N ASN A 146 -3.16 -4.19 -12.00
CA ASN A 146 -4.41 -4.53 -12.68
C ASN A 146 -5.16 -5.68 -11.98
N PHE A 147 -6.47 -5.53 -11.83
CA PHE A 147 -7.36 -6.52 -11.24
C PHE A 147 -7.54 -7.74 -12.14
N LYS A 148 -7.77 -8.91 -11.55
CA LYS A 148 -8.21 -10.11 -12.29
C LYS A 148 -9.68 -9.97 -12.71
N ARG A 149 -10.54 -9.34 -11.91
CA ARG A 149 -11.98 -9.11 -12.20
C ARG A 149 -12.38 -7.66 -11.93
N PRO A 150 -11.98 -6.71 -12.80
CA PRO A 150 -12.34 -5.29 -12.63
C PRO A 150 -13.85 -5.04 -12.65
N ASP A 151 -14.64 -5.90 -13.29
CA ASP A 151 -16.10 -5.84 -13.36
C ASP A 151 -16.79 -6.02 -11.99
N LEU A 152 -16.14 -6.72 -11.05
CA LEU A 152 -16.66 -6.96 -9.70
C LEU A 152 -16.35 -5.81 -8.73
N GLN A 153 -15.52 -4.85 -9.12
CA GLN A 153 -15.16 -3.73 -8.27
C GLN A 153 -16.31 -2.73 -8.11
N LYS A 154 -16.33 -2.05 -6.96
CA LYS A 154 -17.28 -0.97 -6.66
C LYS A 154 -16.74 0.36 -7.19
N ASN A 155 -17.62 1.30 -7.51
CA ASN A 155 -17.19 2.66 -7.89
C ASN A 155 -16.41 3.32 -6.73
N PRO A 156 -15.32 4.06 -7.00
CA PRO A 156 -14.76 4.42 -8.31
C PRO A 156 -13.74 3.42 -8.89
N HIS A 157 -13.61 2.21 -8.34
CA HIS A 157 -12.51 1.27 -8.59
C HIS A 157 -12.70 0.31 -9.77
N ARG A 158 -13.66 0.55 -10.66
CA ARG A 158 -13.88 -0.35 -11.83
C ARG A 158 -12.86 -0.18 -12.94
N SER A 159 -12.19 0.96 -12.99
CA SER A 159 -11.08 1.20 -13.91
C SER A 159 -10.19 2.31 -13.39
N PHE A 160 -8.93 2.32 -13.83
CA PHE A 160 -7.99 3.37 -13.43
C PHE A 160 -8.44 4.75 -13.88
N LYS A 161 -9.11 4.85 -15.04
CA LYS A 161 -9.72 6.09 -15.51
C LYS A 161 -10.75 6.66 -14.53
N GLN A 162 -11.56 5.82 -13.90
CA GLN A 162 -12.54 6.28 -12.91
C GLN A 162 -11.89 6.70 -11.60
N GLU A 163 -10.84 5.99 -11.17
CA GLU A 163 -10.07 6.33 -9.97
C GLU A 163 -9.38 7.69 -10.14
N VAL A 164 -8.74 7.92 -11.29
CA VAL A 164 -8.15 9.22 -11.67
C VAL A 164 -9.22 10.30 -11.70
N ALA A 165 -10.34 10.07 -12.39
CA ALA A 165 -11.43 11.05 -12.48
C ALA A 165 -12.00 11.41 -11.10
N TYR A 166 -12.10 10.46 -10.17
CA TYR A 166 -12.50 10.72 -8.80
C TYR A 166 -11.45 11.54 -8.04
N LEU A 167 -10.17 11.16 -8.13
CA LEU A 167 -9.07 11.87 -7.48
C LEU A 167 -8.90 13.30 -8.00
N ASP A 168 -9.14 13.53 -9.29
CA ASP A 168 -9.11 14.86 -9.92
C ASP A 168 -10.26 15.76 -9.44
N THR A 169 -11.30 15.21 -8.80
CA THR A 169 -12.29 16.03 -8.08
C THR A 169 -11.78 16.58 -6.76
N LEU A 170 -10.69 16.01 -6.23
CA LEU A 170 -10.08 16.34 -4.94
C LEU A 170 -8.79 17.14 -5.10
N PHE A 171 -8.02 16.86 -6.16
CA PHE A 171 -6.70 17.43 -6.40
C PHE A 171 -6.60 18.01 -7.80
N THR A 172 -5.94 19.17 -7.93
CA THR A 172 -5.84 19.90 -9.21
C THR A 172 -4.54 19.64 -9.97
N ASP A 173 -3.56 19.01 -9.33
CA ASP A 173 -2.19 18.80 -9.82
C ASP A 173 -1.77 17.32 -9.83
N GLY A 174 -2.77 16.42 -9.82
CA GLY A 174 -2.55 15.00 -9.89
C GLY A 174 -2.27 14.49 -11.29
N VAL A 175 -1.50 13.40 -11.36
CA VAL A 175 -1.11 12.74 -12.61
C VAL A 175 -1.19 11.23 -12.43
N GLY A 176 -1.86 10.58 -13.38
CA GLY A 176 -1.93 9.12 -13.49
C GLY A 176 -0.86 8.55 -14.41
N TYR A 177 -0.30 7.41 -14.02
CA TYR A 177 0.72 6.62 -14.72
C TYR A 177 0.24 5.18 -14.85
N CYS A 178 0.65 4.53 -15.94
CA CYS A 178 0.50 3.09 -16.17
C CYS A 178 1.87 2.55 -16.57
N LEU A 179 2.39 1.60 -15.80
CA LEU A 179 3.67 0.95 -16.04
C LEU A 179 3.44 -0.53 -16.40
N GLY A 180 4.24 -1.07 -17.31
CA GLY A 180 4.04 -2.41 -17.88
C GLY A 180 3.09 -2.43 -19.09
N ASP A 181 2.58 -3.61 -19.42
CA ASP A 181 1.68 -3.84 -20.55
C ASP A 181 0.20 -3.63 -20.16
N PRO A 182 -0.50 -2.61 -20.68
CA PRO A 182 -1.91 -2.37 -20.39
C PRO A 182 -2.84 -3.53 -20.79
N ASP A 183 -2.44 -4.34 -21.78
CA ASP A 183 -3.17 -5.53 -22.22
C ASP A 183 -2.74 -6.80 -21.47
N GLY A 184 -1.69 -6.71 -20.63
CA GLY A 184 -1.12 -7.78 -19.84
C GLY A 184 -1.00 -7.44 -18.35
N ASP A 185 0.20 -7.63 -17.79
CA ASP A 185 0.51 -7.29 -16.41
C ASP A 185 1.00 -5.83 -16.33
N CYS A 186 0.17 -4.97 -15.74
CA CYS A 186 0.50 -3.57 -15.52
C CYS A 186 0.21 -3.10 -14.09
N TRP A 187 0.81 -1.97 -13.74
CA TRP A 187 0.67 -1.32 -12.45
C TRP A 187 0.37 0.16 -12.64
N TYR A 188 -0.62 0.64 -11.89
CA TYR A 188 -1.14 1.99 -11.98
C TYR A 188 -0.71 2.83 -10.79
N LEU A 189 -0.45 4.11 -11.04
CA LEU A 189 -0.13 5.09 -10.00
C LEU A 189 -0.79 6.43 -10.29
N TYR A 190 -1.45 6.99 -9.28
CA TYR A 190 -1.81 8.40 -9.24
C TYR A 190 -0.97 9.10 -8.17
N THR A 191 -0.33 10.22 -8.53
CA THR A 191 0.43 11.04 -7.57
C THR A 191 0.36 12.52 -7.90
N LEU A 192 0.75 13.38 -6.97
CA LEU A 192 0.70 14.83 -7.11
C LEU A 192 2.06 15.38 -7.57
N GLN A 193 2.06 16.16 -8.65
CA GLN A 193 3.29 16.79 -9.15
C GLN A 193 3.60 18.15 -8.50
N GLY A 194 2.68 18.70 -7.72
CA GLY A 194 2.78 20.06 -7.19
C GLY A 194 2.37 21.14 -8.19
N PRO A 195 2.24 22.39 -7.73
CA PRO A 195 1.97 23.51 -8.62
C PRO A 195 3.10 23.70 -9.64
N ARG A 196 2.73 23.79 -10.93
CA ARG A 196 3.65 24.06 -12.07
C ARG A 196 4.44 25.38 -11.95
N TYR A 197 4.04 26.28 -11.06
CA TYR A 197 4.59 27.63 -10.91
C TYR A 197 5.48 27.77 -9.67
N ILE A 198 6.65 27.12 -9.65
CA ILE A 198 7.79 27.63 -8.87
C ILE A 198 9.03 27.62 -9.76
N THR A 199 9.09 28.56 -10.69
CA THR A 199 10.35 29.10 -11.21
C THR A 199 11.02 29.86 -10.08
N GLY A 200 11.80 29.15 -9.26
CA GLY A 200 12.52 29.75 -8.15
C GLY A 200 13.22 28.71 -7.33
N ASN A 201 14.54 28.60 -7.53
CA ASN A 201 15.50 27.85 -6.73
C ASN A 201 15.54 28.33 -5.26
N LYS A 202 14.43 28.22 -4.52
CA LYS A 202 14.44 28.29 -3.06
C LYS A 202 14.37 26.87 -2.54
N TYR A 203 15.54 26.24 -2.50
CA TYR A 203 15.85 25.12 -1.62
C TYR A 203 15.31 25.47 -0.23
N ASP A 204 14.20 24.87 0.19
CA ASP A 204 13.69 25.04 1.55
C ASP A 204 14.56 24.17 2.47
N LYS A 205 15.69 24.73 2.92
CA LYS A 205 16.65 24.08 3.84
C LYS A 205 16.03 23.60 5.17
N ARG A 206 14.76 23.91 5.43
CA ARG A 206 14.00 23.51 6.63
C ARG A 206 13.25 22.18 6.48
N ASN A 207 13.12 21.65 5.27
CA ASN A 207 12.67 20.28 5.03
C ASN A 207 13.91 19.40 4.81
N GLN A 208 14.48 18.84 5.88
CA GLN A 208 15.31 17.65 5.70
C GLN A 208 14.38 16.55 5.20
N CYS A 209 14.49 16.17 3.93
CA CYS A 209 13.86 14.95 3.44
C CYS A 209 14.55 13.80 4.18
N GLU A 210 13.80 13.08 5.00
CA GLU A 210 14.27 11.81 5.54
C GLU A 210 14.38 10.82 4.37
N GLY A 211 15.42 9.98 4.37
CA GLY A 211 15.58 8.95 3.34
C GLY A 211 14.38 8.01 3.36
N ASP A 212 13.70 7.87 2.23
CA ASP A 212 12.50 7.04 2.11
C ASP A 212 12.55 6.18 0.85
N GLN A 213 12.08 4.96 1.03
CA GLN A 213 12.03 3.94 0.00
C GLN A 213 10.91 2.96 0.30
N THR A 214 10.27 2.44 -0.74
CA THR A 214 9.22 1.42 -0.63
C THR A 214 9.42 0.39 -1.72
N LEU A 215 9.54 -0.88 -1.33
CA LEU A 215 9.60 -2.04 -2.20
C LEU A 215 8.25 -2.76 -2.15
N GLU A 216 7.66 -3.06 -3.31
CA GLU A 216 6.54 -4.01 -3.41
C GLU A 216 6.90 -5.18 -4.35
N ILE A 217 6.51 -6.39 -3.96
CA ILE A 217 6.61 -7.62 -4.76
C ILE A 217 5.20 -8.21 -4.85
N LEU A 218 4.62 -8.19 -6.05
CA LEU A 218 3.23 -8.57 -6.30
C LEU A 218 3.21 -9.86 -7.13
N MET A 219 2.81 -10.97 -6.52
CA MET A 219 3.03 -12.32 -7.00
C MET A 219 1.71 -12.99 -7.40
N THR A 220 1.73 -13.73 -8.51
CA THR A 220 0.61 -14.53 -9.01
C THR A 220 1.09 -15.91 -9.47
N ASP A 221 0.14 -16.82 -9.68
CA ASP A 221 0.39 -18.18 -10.16
C ASP A 221 1.31 -18.93 -9.20
N LEU A 222 0.94 -18.92 -7.92
CA LEU A 222 1.76 -19.45 -6.82
C LEU A 222 1.70 -20.97 -6.73
N ASP A 223 2.77 -21.60 -6.22
CA ASP A 223 2.82 -23.05 -6.02
C ASP A 223 1.70 -23.49 -5.04
N PRO A 224 0.75 -24.34 -5.47
CA PRO A 224 -0.36 -24.78 -4.62
C PRO A 224 0.09 -25.48 -3.33
N LYS A 225 1.26 -26.13 -3.32
CA LYS A 225 1.81 -26.76 -2.11
C LYS A 225 2.22 -25.72 -1.08
N VAL A 226 2.78 -24.60 -1.52
CA VAL A 226 3.13 -23.47 -0.65
C VAL A 226 1.85 -22.79 -0.17
N MET A 227 0.89 -22.53 -1.06
CA MET A 227 -0.38 -21.90 -0.71
C MET A 227 -1.18 -22.70 0.32
N ASN A 228 -1.06 -24.03 0.32
CA ASN A 228 -1.72 -24.90 1.29
C ASN A 228 -1.33 -24.58 2.75
N ILE A 229 -0.13 -24.06 3.01
CA ILE A 229 0.32 -23.63 4.35
C ILE A 229 -0.63 -22.58 4.93
N PHE A 230 -1.16 -21.69 4.10
CA PHE A 230 -2.01 -20.57 4.52
C PHE A 230 -3.51 -20.95 4.59
N THR A 231 -3.80 -22.20 4.94
CA THR A 231 -5.16 -22.72 5.13
C THR A 231 -5.33 -23.28 6.54
N LYS A 232 -6.53 -23.15 7.11
CA LYS A 232 -6.86 -23.72 8.44
C LYS A 232 -6.85 -25.25 8.46
N LYS A 233 -6.91 -25.86 7.28
CA LYS A 233 -6.77 -27.30 7.11
C LYS A 233 -5.33 -27.77 7.33
N HIS A 234 -4.34 -26.93 7.01
CA HIS A 234 -2.92 -27.27 7.11
C HIS A 234 -2.29 -26.70 8.38
N SER A 235 -2.40 -25.39 8.61
CA SER A 235 -1.84 -24.73 9.80
C SER A 235 -2.93 -24.45 10.83
N ALA A 236 -2.67 -24.80 12.08
CA ALA A 236 -3.61 -24.57 13.18
C ALA A 236 -3.64 -23.10 13.62
N SER A 237 -2.56 -22.36 13.39
CA SER A 237 -2.41 -20.96 13.83
C SER A 237 -1.58 -20.11 12.87
N ALA A 238 -1.72 -18.78 12.99
CA ALA A 238 -0.92 -17.84 12.20
C ALA A 238 0.59 -17.95 12.50
N PRO A 239 1.05 -18.06 13.77
CA PRO A 239 2.48 -18.25 14.05
C PRO A 239 3.07 -19.55 13.48
N GLU A 240 2.26 -20.61 13.39
CA GLU A 240 2.66 -21.85 12.74
C GLU A 240 2.87 -21.65 11.24
N ALA A 241 1.90 -21.04 10.55
CA ALA A 241 2.02 -20.71 9.12
C ALA A 241 3.23 -19.79 8.85
N THR A 242 3.45 -18.78 9.70
CA THR A 242 4.60 -17.86 9.63
C THR A 242 5.94 -18.60 9.71
N LYS A 243 6.06 -19.53 10.66
CA LYS A 243 7.29 -20.27 10.89
C LYS A 243 7.54 -21.38 9.87
N GLU A 244 6.49 -22.07 9.44
CA GLU A 244 6.59 -23.16 8.46
C GLU A 244 6.92 -22.62 7.07
N SER A 245 6.26 -21.53 6.65
CA SER A 245 6.56 -20.86 5.38
C SER A 245 7.94 -20.22 5.35
N GLY A 246 8.48 -19.83 6.50
CA GLY A 246 9.77 -19.13 6.62
C GLY A 246 9.65 -17.60 6.53
N ILE A 247 8.43 -17.04 6.60
CA ILE A 247 8.19 -15.59 6.66
C ILE A 247 8.95 -14.94 7.83
N ASP A 248 9.09 -15.65 8.96
CA ASP A 248 9.85 -15.20 10.15
C ASP A 248 11.33 -14.88 9.84
N LYS A 249 11.86 -15.36 8.72
CA LYS A 249 13.26 -15.20 8.34
C LYS A 249 13.51 -14.04 7.38
N ILE A 250 12.49 -13.44 6.75
CA ILE A 250 12.68 -12.40 5.71
C ILE A 250 13.36 -11.16 6.31
N LEU A 251 12.84 -10.68 7.44
CA LEU A 251 13.39 -9.56 8.21
C LEU A 251 13.29 -9.90 9.70
N PRO A 252 14.18 -10.79 10.22
CA PRO A 252 14.03 -11.42 11.54
C PRO A 252 14.11 -10.45 12.72
N GLN A 253 14.52 -9.20 12.47
CA GLN A 253 14.55 -8.12 13.46
C GLN A 253 13.19 -7.46 13.71
N MET A 254 12.18 -7.73 12.87
CA MET A 254 10.86 -7.11 12.97
C MET A 254 9.97 -7.86 13.98
N PHE A 255 9.20 -7.10 14.75
CA PHE A 255 8.10 -7.66 15.53
C PHE A 255 6.94 -7.98 14.59
N VAL A 256 6.50 -9.24 14.56
CA VAL A 256 5.43 -9.73 13.67
C VAL A 256 4.12 -9.87 14.44
N ASP A 257 3.06 -9.32 13.85
CA ASP A 257 1.65 -9.46 14.24
C ASP A 257 0.91 -10.11 13.06
N ASP A 258 0.57 -11.40 13.20
CA ASP A 258 0.06 -12.24 12.12
C ASP A 258 -1.37 -12.76 12.37
N PHE A 259 -2.07 -13.08 11.29
CA PHE A 259 -3.42 -13.60 11.34
C PHE A 259 -3.68 -14.61 10.20
N LEU A 260 -4.34 -15.70 10.55
CA LEU A 260 -4.73 -16.78 9.64
C LEU A 260 -6.25 -16.84 9.59
N PHE A 261 -6.81 -16.52 8.42
CA PHE A 261 -8.24 -16.43 8.14
C PHE A 261 -8.89 -17.81 7.98
N GLU A 262 -10.22 -17.84 8.08
CA GLU A 262 -11.04 -19.04 7.91
C GLU A 262 -11.87 -18.91 6.63
N PRO A 263 -11.89 -19.93 5.74
CA PRO A 263 -11.16 -21.21 5.85
C PRO A 263 -9.67 -21.12 5.45
N CYS A 264 -9.27 -20.05 4.79
CA CYS A 264 -7.92 -19.82 4.32
C CYS A 264 -7.65 -18.33 4.12
N GLY A 265 -6.37 -17.99 3.91
CA GLY A 265 -5.89 -16.63 3.78
C GLY A 265 -5.02 -16.27 4.96
N TYR A 266 -4.02 -15.41 4.73
CA TYR A 266 -3.08 -14.98 5.76
C TYR A 266 -2.71 -13.52 5.57
N SER A 267 -2.55 -12.81 6.68
CA SER A 267 -2.09 -11.42 6.71
C SER A 267 -1.13 -11.22 7.87
N MET A 268 -0.09 -10.42 7.67
CA MET A 268 0.79 -10.03 8.77
C MET A 268 1.35 -8.63 8.59
N ASN A 269 1.63 -7.99 9.73
CA ASN A 269 2.41 -6.78 9.81
C ASN A 269 3.70 -7.05 10.59
N GLY A 270 4.82 -6.56 10.07
CA GLY A 270 6.08 -6.48 10.78
C GLY A 270 6.44 -5.02 11.06
N ILE A 271 6.88 -4.69 12.28
CA ILE A 271 7.39 -3.36 12.61
C ILE A 271 8.76 -3.44 13.30
N SER A 272 9.68 -2.55 12.94
CA SER A 272 10.99 -2.39 13.59
C SER A 272 11.06 -1.13 14.46
N LYS A 273 12.05 -1.08 15.35
CA LYS A 273 12.22 0.01 16.33
C LYS A 273 12.39 1.39 15.71
N ASP A 274 12.92 1.46 14.50
CA ASP A 274 13.13 2.70 13.74
C ASP A 274 11.87 3.21 13.02
N GLY A 275 10.77 2.45 13.04
CA GLY A 275 9.53 2.78 12.35
C GLY A 275 9.43 2.20 10.93
N SER A 276 10.40 1.38 10.51
CA SER A 276 10.22 0.60 9.28
C SER A 276 9.17 -0.49 9.49
N TYR A 277 8.50 -0.89 8.42
CA TYR A 277 7.47 -1.91 8.40
C TYR A 277 7.68 -2.91 7.28
N MET A 278 7.05 -4.08 7.42
CA MET A 278 6.72 -4.95 6.31
C MET A 278 5.27 -5.41 6.44
N THR A 279 4.62 -5.75 5.33
CA THR A 279 3.30 -6.38 5.34
C THR A 279 3.22 -7.44 4.27
N ILE A 280 2.54 -8.54 4.57
CA ILE A 280 2.33 -9.65 3.64
C ILE A 280 0.86 -10.05 3.66
N HIS A 281 0.27 -10.22 2.48
CA HIS A 281 -1.10 -10.69 2.31
C HIS A 281 -1.15 -11.86 1.34
N VAL A 282 -1.81 -12.94 1.72
CA VAL A 282 -1.89 -14.19 0.96
C VAL A 282 -3.35 -14.54 0.68
N THR A 283 -3.68 -14.65 -0.60
CA THR A 283 -4.91 -15.26 -1.14
C THR A 283 -4.50 -16.61 -1.75
N PRO A 284 -4.69 -17.74 -1.05
CA PRO A 284 -4.12 -19.04 -1.42
C PRO A 284 -4.93 -19.83 -2.47
N GLU A 285 -6.15 -19.41 -2.80
CA GLU A 285 -7.04 -20.15 -3.68
C GLU A 285 -6.43 -20.33 -5.10
N PRO A 286 -6.37 -21.56 -5.65
CA PRO A 286 -5.63 -21.82 -6.89
C PRO A 286 -6.06 -20.97 -8.09
N ASP A 287 -7.37 -20.77 -8.26
CA ASP A 287 -7.94 -20.09 -9.43
C ASP A 287 -7.58 -18.60 -9.49
N PHE A 288 -7.30 -17.99 -8.34
CA PHE A 288 -7.02 -16.57 -8.24
C PHE A 288 -5.88 -16.23 -7.28
N SER A 289 -4.97 -17.18 -7.06
CA SER A 289 -3.86 -17.05 -6.11
C SER A 289 -3.09 -15.74 -6.29
N TYR A 290 -2.82 -15.09 -5.16
CA TYR A 290 -2.15 -13.79 -5.10
C TYR A 290 -1.41 -13.64 -3.77
N VAL A 291 -0.18 -13.13 -3.83
CA VAL A 291 0.57 -12.71 -2.65
C VAL A 291 1.17 -11.35 -2.89
N SER A 292 1.09 -10.48 -1.90
CA SER A 292 1.85 -9.24 -1.88
C SER A 292 2.84 -9.22 -0.72
N PHE A 293 4.00 -8.63 -0.97
CA PHE A 293 4.97 -8.26 0.03
C PHE A 293 5.29 -6.78 -0.17
N GLU A 294 5.31 -6.01 0.92
CA GLU A 294 5.65 -4.59 0.89
C GLU A 294 6.50 -4.23 2.11
N THR A 295 7.51 -3.39 1.92
CA THR A 295 8.36 -2.90 3.02
C THR A 295 9.01 -1.56 2.68
N ASN A 296 9.30 -0.77 3.72
CA ASN A 296 10.13 0.42 3.61
C ASN A 296 11.52 0.27 4.29
N ILE A 297 11.92 -0.95 4.65
CA ILE A 297 13.19 -1.19 5.34
C ILE A 297 14.37 -0.63 4.52
N PRO A 298 15.23 0.24 5.09
CA PRO A 298 16.36 0.78 4.35
C PRO A 298 17.35 -0.32 3.98
N GLN A 299 17.56 -0.55 2.68
CA GLN A 299 18.53 -1.51 2.16
C GLN A 299 19.35 -0.86 1.05
N VAL A 300 20.67 -1.06 1.07
CA VAL A 300 21.54 -0.65 -0.05
C VAL A 300 21.23 -1.49 -1.30
N SER A 301 20.77 -2.73 -1.12
CA SER A 301 20.31 -3.60 -2.20
C SER A 301 19.19 -4.50 -1.71
N TYR A 302 18.12 -4.60 -2.49
CA TYR A 302 16.97 -5.44 -2.16
C TYR A 302 17.06 -6.87 -2.72
N LYS A 303 18.11 -7.19 -3.47
CA LYS A 303 18.26 -8.50 -4.13
C LYS A 303 18.04 -9.69 -3.18
N ASP A 304 18.66 -9.68 -2.00
CA ASP A 304 18.57 -10.80 -1.07
C ASP A 304 17.16 -10.90 -0.45
N VAL A 305 16.54 -9.75 -0.13
CA VAL A 305 15.14 -9.70 0.35
C VAL A 305 14.19 -10.23 -0.71
N ILE A 306 14.34 -9.80 -1.97
CA ILE A 306 13.51 -10.26 -3.09
C ILE A 306 13.69 -11.76 -3.29
N GLN A 307 14.94 -12.25 -3.35
CA GLN A 307 15.21 -13.68 -3.52
C GLN A 307 14.57 -14.50 -2.39
N GLN A 308 14.69 -14.05 -1.15
CA GLN A 308 14.10 -14.75 0.00
C GLN A 308 12.57 -14.80 -0.06
N VAL A 309 11.91 -13.71 -0.46
CA VAL A 309 10.45 -13.69 -0.67
C VAL A 309 10.06 -14.67 -1.78
N LEU A 310 10.80 -14.70 -2.89
CA LEU A 310 10.52 -15.60 -4.02
C LEU A 310 10.76 -17.08 -3.66
N ASP A 311 11.79 -17.38 -2.86
CA ASP A 311 12.10 -18.72 -2.36
C ASP A 311 11.05 -19.25 -1.37
N ILE A 312 10.28 -18.36 -0.74
CA ILE A 312 9.17 -18.73 0.15
C ILE A 312 7.91 -19.02 -0.68
N PHE A 313 7.56 -18.11 -1.61
CA PHE A 313 6.25 -18.12 -2.26
C PHE A 313 6.20 -18.84 -3.60
N HIS A 314 7.35 -19.06 -4.25
CA HIS A 314 7.48 -19.75 -5.54
C HIS A 314 6.46 -19.30 -6.61
N PRO A 315 6.35 -17.99 -6.93
CA PRO A 315 5.39 -17.52 -7.92
C PRO A 315 5.75 -17.97 -9.35
N GLY A 316 4.75 -18.09 -10.22
CA GLY A 316 4.94 -18.25 -11.66
C GLY A 316 5.32 -16.94 -12.35
N LYS A 317 4.81 -15.81 -11.83
CA LYS A 317 5.16 -14.46 -12.29
C LYS A 317 4.99 -13.43 -11.17
N PHE A 318 5.71 -12.32 -11.27
CA PHE A 318 5.57 -11.22 -10.32
C PHE A 318 5.90 -9.85 -10.94
N VAL A 319 5.33 -8.82 -10.33
CA VAL A 319 5.67 -7.41 -10.55
C VAL A 319 6.48 -6.90 -9.37
N LEU A 320 7.50 -6.10 -9.67
CA LEU A 320 8.37 -5.44 -8.70
C LEU A 320 8.21 -3.92 -8.85
N THR A 321 7.92 -3.21 -7.77
CA THR A 321 7.97 -1.74 -7.73
C THR A 321 8.96 -1.30 -6.66
N LEU A 322 9.77 -0.29 -6.96
CA LEU A 322 10.71 0.30 -6.02
C LEU A 322 10.66 1.82 -6.13
N PHE A 323 10.18 2.46 -5.07
CA PHE A 323 10.26 3.89 -4.85
C PHE A 323 11.51 4.22 -4.04
N THR A 324 12.25 5.25 -4.44
CA THR A 324 13.37 5.79 -3.66
C THR A 324 13.43 7.30 -3.81
N ASN A 325 13.53 8.04 -2.70
CA ASN A 325 13.89 9.46 -2.77
C ASN A 325 15.41 9.64 -2.82
N LYS A 326 15.87 10.87 -3.05
CA LYS A 326 17.31 11.19 -3.19
C LYS A 326 18.13 10.90 -1.94
N GLU A 327 17.51 10.97 -0.77
CA GLU A 327 18.15 10.78 0.54
C GLU A 327 18.12 9.31 1.00
N SER A 328 17.43 8.44 0.25
CA SER A 328 17.41 7.01 0.51
C SER A 328 18.79 6.41 0.40
N VAL A 329 19.11 5.44 1.26
CA VAL A 329 20.30 4.58 1.12
C VAL A 329 20.28 3.74 -0.16
N ALA A 330 19.09 3.59 -0.76
CA ALA A 330 18.88 2.94 -2.05
C ALA A 330 18.84 3.95 -3.21
N SER A 331 19.14 5.24 -3.03
CA SER A 331 19.02 6.24 -4.10
C SER A 331 20.01 6.01 -5.25
N GLU A 332 21.25 5.67 -4.93
CA GLU A 332 22.26 5.23 -5.90
C GLU A 332 21.90 3.86 -6.48
N SER A 333 21.27 3.04 -5.64
CA SER A 333 20.62 1.76 -5.93
C SER A 333 19.20 1.95 -6.44
N SER A 334 18.93 2.94 -7.31
CA SER A 334 17.64 3.05 -8.02
C SER A 334 17.45 1.88 -9.02
N GLY A 335 18.30 0.84 -8.97
CA GLY A 335 17.93 -0.35 -8.18
C GLY A 335 17.52 -1.57 -8.93
N ILE A 336 16.86 -1.38 -10.06
CA ILE A 336 16.58 -2.47 -10.99
C ILE A 336 17.15 -2.09 -12.36
N VAL A 337 17.01 -0.83 -12.77
CA VAL A 337 17.38 -0.34 -14.10
C VAL A 337 18.90 -0.18 -14.26
N LYS A 338 19.57 0.47 -13.29
CA LYS A 338 21.02 0.74 -13.36
C LYS A 338 21.88 -0.49 -13.08
N ASP A 339 21.39 -1.39 -12.23
CA ASP A 339 22.04 -2.63 -11.81
C ASP A 339 21.47 -3.86 -12.55
N GLY A 340 20.90 -3.67 -13.76
CA GLY A 340 20.07 -4.65 -14.47
C GLY A 340 20.66 -6.06 -14.60
N ASN A 341 21.98 -6.24 -14.61
CA ASN A 341 22.60 -7.57 -14.56
C ASN A 341 22.31 -8.32 -13.25
N LYS A 342 22.28 -7.62 -12.10
CA LYS A 342 22.00 -8.23 -10.79
C LYS A 342 20.54 -8.64 -10.64
N TYR A 343 19.62 -7.91 -11.28
CA TYR A 343 18.18 -8.12 -11.23
C TYR A 343 17.64 -8.80 -12.48
N LYS A 344 18.52 -9.33 -13.34
CA LYS A 344 18.10 -9.91 -14.62
C LYS A 344 17.24 -11.15 -14.44
N ASN A 345 17.59 -11.99 -13.48
CA ASN A 345 16.90 -13.24 -13.19
C ASN A 345 16.90 -13.52 -11.69
N PHE A 346 15.84 -14.17 -11.23
CA PHE A 346 15.71 -14.75 -9.89
C PHE A 346 15.36 -16.23 -10.05
N GLY A 347 16.35 -17.12 -9.92
CA GLY A 347 16.15 -18.54 -10.23
C GLY A 347 15.73 -18.77 -11.68
N ASP A 348 14.56 -19.37 -11.88
CA ASP A 348 13.91 -19.63 -13.17
C ASP A 348 13.05 -18.47 -13.70
N LEU A 349 12.84 -17.43 -12.89
CA LEU A 349 12.08 -16.22 -13.26
C LEU A 349 12.99 -15.24 -14.02
N GLN A 350 12.59 -14.90 -15.24
CA GLN A 350 13.34 -13.98 -16.11
C GLN A 350 12.67 -12.61 -16.14
N CYS A 351 13.47 -11.55 -16.14
CA CYS A 351 12.98 -10.20 -16.33
C CYS A 351 12.61 -9.98 -17.81
N HIS A 352 11.36 -9.62 -18.08
CA HIS A 352 10.87 -9.34 -19.44
C HIS A 352 10.78 -7.84 -19.71
N GLU A 353 10.51 -7.06 -18.68
CA GLU A 353 10.30 -5.62 -18.80
C GLU A 353 10.85 -4.88 -17.59
N VAL A 354 11.47 -3.74 -17.86
CA VAL A 354 11.89 -2.77 -16.84
C VAL A 354 11.51 -1.38 -17.33
N GLN A 355 10.80 -0.62 -16.50
CA GLN A 355 10.46 0.77 -16.75
C GLN A 355 10.97 1.66 -15.61
N TYR A 356 11.45 2.84 -15.96
CA TYR A 356 11.91 3.85 -15.01
C TYR A 356 11.07 5.12 -15.16
N CYS A 357 10.53 5.62 -14.05
CA CYS A 357 9.68 6.79 -14.01
C CYS A 357 10.21 7.78 -12.96
N PRO A 358 10.88 8.89 -13.38
CA PRO A 358 11.26 9.94 -12.45
C PRO A 358 10.02 10.73 -12.03
N LEU A 359 9.75 10.76 -10.73
CA LEU A 359 8.72 11.58 -10.11
C LEU A 359 9.36 12.82 -9.48
N ARG A 360 8.54 13.71 -8.92
CA ARG A 360 9.04 14.99 -8.37
C ARG A 360 10.11 14.81 -7.30
N ASN A 361 9.82 13.94 -6.33
CA ASN A 361 10.66 13.72 -5.13
C ASN A 361 11.19 12.28 -5.04
N TYR A 362 10.74 11.40 -5.94
CA TYR A 362 11.07 9.98 -5.94
C TYR A 362 11.48 9.53 -7.33
N ASP A 363 12.31 8.51 -7.38
CA ASP A 363 12.53 7.67 -8.53
C ASP A 363 11.71 6.40 -8.36
N LEU A 364 10.94 6.04 -9.38
CA LEU A 364 10.17 4.80 -9.43
C LEU A 364 10.73 3.85 -10.48
N SER A 365 11.08 2.64 -10.05
CA SER A 365 11.38 1.54 -10.95
C SER A 365 10.26 0.50 -10.91
N PHE A 366 9.86 0.03 -12.10
CA PHE A 366 8.93 -1.08 -12.29
C PHE A 366 9.65 -2.19 -13.06
N ALA A 367 9.41 -3.44 -12.69
CA ALA A 367 9.86 -4.58 -13.48
C ALA A 367 8.87 -5.75 -13.43
N PHE A 368 8.79 -6.49 -14.54
CA PHE A 368 7.95 -7.68 -14.66
C PHE A 368 8.79 -8.92 -14.94
N TYR A 369 8.45 -10.01 -14.25
CA TYR A 369 9.16 -11.29 -14.29
C TYR A 369 8.19 -12.46 -14.45
N SER A 370 8.58 -13.48 -15.23
CA SER A 370 7.84 -14.74 -15.34
C SER A 370 8.75 -15.93 -15.64
N LYS A 371 8.25 -17.15 -15.39
CA LYS A 371 8.91 -18.40 -15.80
C LYS A 371 8.80 -18.60 -17.31
N PHE A 372 9.77 -19.30 -17.90
CA PHE A 372 9.80 -19.57 -19.35
C PHE A 372 9.29 -20.99 -19.71
N PRO A 373 8.53 -21.17 -20.81
CA PRO A 373 7.81 -20.16 -21.58
C PRO A 373 6.43 -19.91 -20.94
N SER A 374 6.02 -18.64 -20.94
CA SER A 374 4.74 -18.16 -20.42
C SER A 374 3.53 -18.69 -21.19
#